data_AF-A0A7G3ZIL9-F1
#
_entry.id   AF-A0A7G3ZIL9-F1
#
_cell.length_a   1.000
_cell.length_b   1.000
_cell.length_c   1.000
_cell.angle_alpha   90.00
_cell.angle_beta   90.00
_cell.angle_gamma   90.00
#
_symmetry.space_group_name_H-M   'P 1'
#
loop_
_entity.id
_entity.type
_entity.pdbx_description
1 polymer ?
#
loop_
_entity_poly.entity_id
_entity_poly.type
_entity_poly.pdbx_seq_one_letter_code
_entity_poly.pdbx_strand_id
1 'polypeptide(L)'
;MSTSLCKESTYQDPFSAIVVCRELPLMEDVEKIKPYISHLNKQLNSLKVDLDKLTSKSLDEQLLSLKDERAKLELTNRYAYALSSLMFSYMKVLNVKDLSPIKAELDRVKSYMNKAKAIDGKDEREERLQQEEQERAKRVINNALDGRQTGPAISKHNFQGKHTRFDDLAEDQDKQNLDVKEISQKVADSRRKKPRVDKQKVSKRRSK
;
A
#
# COMPACT_ATOMS: atom_id res chain seq x y z
N MET A 1 -33.32 12.03 83.30
CA MET A 1 -32.32 11.49 82.35
C MET A 1 -32.71 12.01 80.97
N SER A 2 -32.29 13.22 80.64
CA SER A 2 -31.07 13.59 79.91
C SER A 2 -31.23 13.45 78.39
N THR A 3 -31.19 14.61 77.75
CA THR A 3 -31.39 15.01 76.35
C THR A 3 -30.16 14.80 75.47
N SER A 4 -30.33 14.55 74.16
CA SER A 4 -29.53 15.08 73.02
C SER A 4 -30.00 14.36 71.73
N LEU A 5 -30.63 14.94 70.69
CA LEU A 5 -30.32 16.09 69.81
C LEU A 5 -29.12 15.85 68.87
N CYS A 6 -29.33 16.15 67.57
CA CYS A 6 -28.38 16.23 66.43
C CYS A 6 -28.26 14.95 65.56
N LYS A 7 -28.32 14.96 64.22
CA LYS A 7 -28.32 16.04 63.21
C LYS A 7 -28.77 15.45 61.86
N GLU A 8 -29.61 16.20 61.13
CA GLU A 8 -29.58 16.17 59.66
C GLU A 8 -28.18 16.64 59.20
N SER A 9 -27.54 15.85 58.35
CA SER A 9 -26.30 16.23 57.65
C SER A 9 -26.46 15.84 56.19
N THR A 10 -26.92 16.81 55.42
CA THR A 10 -26.38 17.23 54.12
C THR A 10 -25.50 16.23 53.35
N TYR A 11 -26.00 15.85 52.18
CA TYR A 11 -25.28 15.76 50.89
C TYR A 11 -23.80 15.34 50.94
N GLN A 12 -23.53 14.06 50.65
CA GLN A 12 -22.27 13.62 50.06
C GLN A 12 -22.44 12.27 49.33
N ASP A 13 -21.95 12.25 48.08
CA ASP A 13 -21.65 11.12 47.18
C ASP A 13 -22.76 10.26 46.55
N PRO A 14 -23.05 10.44 45.23
CA PRO A 14 -23.82 9.46 44.45
C PRO A 14 -23.03 8.18 44.08
N PHE A 15 -21.81 7.97 44.58
CA PHE A 15 -20.96 6.82 44.23
C PHE A 15 -20.89 5.69 45.26
N SER A 16 -21.63 5.77 46.38
CA SER A 16 -21.59 4.75 47.43
C SER A 16 -22.67 3.66 47.34
N ALA A 17 -23.52 3.65 46.31
CA ALA A 17 -24.66 2.73 46.21
C ALA A 17 -24.58 1.79 44.99
N ILE A 18 -23.47 1.08 44.83
CA ILE A 18 -23.40 -0.13 43.99
C ILE A 18 -22.83 -1.25 44.84
N VAL A 19 -23.57 -1.63 45.88
CA VAL A 19 -23.43 -2.97 46.48
C VAL A 19 -24.15 -3.93 45.55
N VAL A 20 -23.46 -4.32 44.47
CA VAL A 20 -23.86 -5.49 43.71
C VAL A 20 -23.45 -6.68 44.57
N CYS A 21 -24.40 -7.22 45.32
CA CYS A 21 -24.34 -8.59 45.83
C CYS A 21 -24.23 -9.52 44.63
N ARG A 22 -23.00 -9.72 44.14
CA ARG A 22 -22.67 -10.73 43.14
C ARG A 22 -22.29 -11.96 43.92
N GLU A 23 -23.09 -13.02 43.79
CA GLU A 23 -22.76 -14.36 44.24
C GLU A 23 -21.30 -14.67 43.86
N LEU A 24 -20.46 -14.91 44.88
CA LEU A 24 -19.08 -15.32 44.71
C LEU A 24 -19.08 -16.69 44.01
N PRO A 25 -18.46 -16.83 42.83
CA PRO A 25 -18.40 -18.12 42.17
C PRO A 25 -17.52 -19.07 42.99
N LEU A 26 -17.94 -20.33 43.02
CA LEU A 26 -17.30 -21.48 43.65
C LEU A 26 -15.78 -21.48 43.41
N MET A 27 -15.00 -21.83 44.45
CA MET A 27 -13.53 -21.69 44.46
C MET A 27 -12.80 -22.42 43.31
N GLU A 28 -13.44 -23.40 42.66
CA GLU A 28 -12.92 -24.11 41.48
C GLU A 28 -12.72 -23.19 40.25
N ASP A 29 -13.52 -22.14 40.08
CA ASP A 29 -13.38 -21.23 38.94
C ASP A 29 -12.22 -20.24 39.12
N VAL A 30 -11.83 -19.98 40.38
CA VAL A 30 -10.68 -19.13 40.69
C VAL A 30 -9.40 -19.78 40.19
N GLU A 31 -9.27 -21.11 40.31
CA GLU A 31 -8.07 -21.84 39.85
C GLU A 31 -7.90 -21.79 38.33
N LYS A 32 -9.01 -21.80 37.58
CA LYS A 32 -8.99 -21.65 36.12
C LYS A 32 -8.59 -20.25 35.68
N ILE A 33 -8.91 -19.21 36.46
CA ILE A 33 -8.64 -17.80 36.13
C ILE A 33 -7.21 -17.39 36.48
N LYS A 34 -6.65 -17.92 37.58
CA LYS A 34 -5.26 -17.67 38.03
C LYS A 34 -4.21 -17.73 36.90
N PRO A 35 -4.15 -18.74 36.01
CA PRO A 35 -3.16 -18.79 34.93
C PRO A 35 -3.33 -17.64 33.92
N TYR A 36 -4.55 -17.21 33.61
CA TYR A 36 -4.78 -16.07 32.71
C TYR A 36 -4.27 -14.76 33.32
N ILE A 37 -4.50 -14.55 34.62
CA ILE A 37 -3.99 -13.37 35.35
C ILE A 37 -2.46 -13.41 35.40
N SER A 38 -1.87 -14.56 35.72
CA SER A 38 -0.40 -14.73 35.74
C SER A 38 0.21 -14.46 34.37
N HIS A 39 -0.41 -14.96 33.31
CA HIS A 39 0.03 -14.70 31.94
C HIS A 39 -0.06 -13.22 31.57
N LEU A 40 -1.19 -12.57 31.88
CA LEU A 40 -1.37 -11.14 31.65
C LEU A 40 -0.32 -10.30 32.38
N ASN A 41 -0.05 -10.59 33.66
CA ASN A 41 0.96 -9.88 34.43
C ASN A 41 2.37 -10.04 33.83
N LYS A 42 2.71 -11.24 33.32
CA LYS A 42 3.97 -11.46 32.61
C LYS A 42 4.05 -10.60 31.34
N GLN A 43 2.98 -10.55 30.55
CA GLN A 43 2.92 -9.73 29.34
C GLN A 43 3.02 -8.23 29.65
N LEU A 44 2.38 -7.77 30.72
CA LEU A 44 2.48 -6.37 31.17
C LEU A 44 3.91 -6.01 31.60
N ASN A 45 4.59 -6.91 32.32
CA ASN A 45 5.97 -6.71 32.73
C ASN A 45 6.93 -6.65 31.52
N SER A 46 6.74 -7.51 30.52
CA SER A 46 7.55 -7.43 29.29
C SER A 46 7.25 -6.15 28.50
N LEU A 47 5.97 -5.78 28.38
CA LEU A 47 5.56 -4.59 27.63
C LEU A 47 6.07 -3.30 28.29
N LYS A 48 6.13 -3.26 29.62
CA LYS A 48 6.65 -2.11 30.36
C LYS A 48 8.08 -1.76 29.94
N VAL A 49 8.95 -2.75 29.78
CA VAL A 49 10.34 -2.54 29.35
C VAL A 49 10.41 -1.89 27.97
N ASP A 50 9.55 -2.30 27.04
CA ASP A 50 9.53 -1.75 25.69
C ASP A 50 8.86 -0.37 25.64
N LEU A 51 7.87 -0.12 26.49
CA LEU A 51 7.28 1.20 26.66
C LEU A 51 8.28 2.19 27.27
N ASP A 52 9.02 1.81 28.30
CA ASP A 52 10.03 2.66 28.92
C ASP A 52 11.13 3.06 27.92
N LYS A 53 11.51 2.17 27.00
CA LYS A 53 12.39 2.50 25.87
C LYS A 53 11.74 3.49 24.91
N LEU A 54 10.48 3.25 24.53
CA LEU A 54 9.74 4.09 23.60
C LEU A 54 9.52 5.51 24.15
N THR A 55 9.19 5.64 25.44
CA THR A 55 8.88 6.91 26.11
C THR A 55 10.08 7.53 26.84
N SER A 56 11.29 6.97 26.66
CA SER A 56 12.53 7.49 27.26
C SER A 56 12.83 8.95 26.91
N LYS A 57 12.32 9.41 25.75
CA LYS A 57 12.38 10.80 25.26
C LYS A 57 10.98 11.27 24.91
N SER A 58 10.76 12.57 24.92
CA SER A 58 9.48 13.13 24.46
C SER A 58 9.28 12.87 22.97
N LEU A 59 8.02 12.74 22.54
CA LEU A 59 7.70 12.55 21.13
C LEU A 59 8.27 13.68 20.26
N ASP A 60 8.18 14.92 20.74
CA ASP A 60 8.69 16.09 20.01
C ASP A 60 10.22 16.02 19.85
N GLU A 61 10.95 15.61 20.88
CA GLU A 61 12.41 15.41 20.78
C GLU A 61 12.76 14.31 19.77
N GLN A 62 12.02 13.19 19.80
CA GLN A 62 12.21 12.10 18.84
C GLN A 62 11.92 12.56 17.41
N LEU A 63 10.86 13.33 17.19
CA LEU A 63 10.51 13.86 15.86
C LEU A 63 11.53 14.89 15.35
N LEU A 64 12.08 15.73 16.23
CA LEU A 64 13.15 16.67 15.90
C LEU A 64 14.46 15.95 15.51
N SER A 65 14.74 14.80 16.13
CA SER A 65 15.94 14.02 15.83
C SER A 65 15.89 13.32 14.47
N LEU A 66 14.70 13.07 13.94
CA LEU A 66 14.49 12.43 12.64
C LEU A 66 14.51 13.48 11.52
N LYS A 67 15.38 13.28 10.53
CA LYS A 67 15.43 14.14 9.33
C LYS A 67 14.45 13.72 8.24
N ASP A 68 14.19 12.42 8.18
CA ASP A 68 13.31 11.82 7.17
C ASP A 68 11.84 11.92 7.61
N GLU A 69 11.01 12.49 6.74
CA GLU A 69 9.56 12.62 6.95
C GLU A 69 8.88 11.25 6.99
N ARG A 70 9.39 10.26 6.24
CA ARG A 70 8.81 8.91 6.26
C ARG A 70 9.03 8.22 7.59
N ALA A 71 10.19 8.40 8.20
CA ALA A 71 10.48 7.93 9.56
C ALA A 71 9.61 8.64 10.62
N LYS A 72 9.36 9.94 10.49
CA LYS A 72 8.43 10.68 11.37
C LYS A 72 7.00 10.15 11.28
N LEU A 73 6.53 9.87 10.07
CA LEU A 73 5.22 9.25 9.83
C LEU A 73 5.13 7.87 10.50
N GLU A 74 6.18 7.06 10.39
CA GLU A 74 6.22 5.74 11.04
C GLU A 74 6.15 5.86 12.57
N LEU A 75 6.93 6.78 13.14
CA LEU A 75 6.96 7.00 14.58
C LEU A 75 5.59 7.45 15.11
N THR A 76 4.97 8.45 14.47
CA THR A 76 3.64 8.95 14.87
C THR A 76 2.56 7.86 14.77
N ASN A 77 2.56 7.08 13.69
CA ASN A 77 1.63 5.95 13.54
C ASN A 77 1.86 4.88 14.61
N ARG A 78 3.12 4.59 14.96
CA ARG A 78 3.47 3.63 16.01
C ARG A 78 2.95 4.07 17.39
N TYR A 79 3.10 5.33 17.75
CA TYR A 79 2.55 5.88 19.00
C TYR A 79 1.02 5.80 19.03
N ALA A 80 0.36 6.20 17.94
CA ALA A 80 -1.10 6.12 17.84
C ALA A 80 -1.60 4.67 17.98
N TYR A 81 -0.92 3.72 17.34
CA TYR A 81 -1.23 2.29 17.46
C TYR A 81 -1.06 1.77 18.89
N ALA A 82 0.06 2.08 19.54
CA ALA A 82 0.32 1.66 20.91
C ALA A 82 -0.74 2.20 21.87
N LEU A 83 -1.05 3.49 21.79
CA LEU A 83 -2.02 4.15 22.67
C LEU A 83 -3.43 3.57 22.50
N SER A 84 -3.92 3.46 21.26
CA SER A 84 -5.25 2.91 20.98
C SER A 84 -5.36 1.44 21.40
N SER A 85 -4.29 0.65 21.23
CA SER A 85 -4.26 -0.77 21.63
C SER A 85 -4.25 -0.95 23.16
N LEU A 86 -3.51 -0.10 23.88
CA LEU A 86 -3.51 -0.07 25.34
C LEU A 86 -4.88 0.35 25.88
N MET A 87 -5.49 1.38 25.30
CA MET A 87 -6.83 1.82 25.68
C MET A 87 -7.88 0.73 25.44
N PHE A 88 -7.81 0.03 24.30
CA PHE A 88 -8.68 -1.11 24.03
C PHE A 88 -8.52 -2.22 25.09
N SER A 89 -7.29 -2.58 25.43
CA SER A 89 -7.00 -3.58 26.46
C SER A 89 -7.51 -3.14 27.84
N TYR A 90 -7.34 -1.87 28.18
CA TYR A 90 -7.84 -1.29 29.43
C TYR A 90 -9.38 -1.35 29.52
N MET A 91 -10.08 -0.96 28.46
CA MET A 91 -11.55 -1.06 28.40
C MET A 91 -12.05 -2.50 28.51
N LYS A 92 -11.30 -3.47 27.98
CA LYS A 92 -11.61 -4.90 28.14
C LYS A 92 -11.49 -5.36 29.58
N VAL A 93 -10.45 -4.93 30.30
CA VAL A 93 -10.27 -5.25 31.73
C VAL A 93 -11.37 -4.62 32.59
N LEU A 94 -11.78 -3.39 32.28
CA LEU A 94 -12.90 -2.72 32.95
C LEU A 94 -14.28 -3.30 32.59
N ASN A 95 -14.35 -4.24 31.65
CA ASN A 95 -15.59 -4.85 31.17
C ASN A 95 -16.62 -3.82 30.66
N VAL A 96 -16.15 -2.82 29.91
CA VAL A 96 -17.01 -1.83 29.27
C VAL A 96 -17.87 -2.51 28.18
N LYS A 97 -19.19 -2.25 28.20
CA LYS A 97 -20.14 -2.87 27.28
C LYS A 97 -20.00 -2.36 25.85
N ASP A 98 -19.87 -1.04 25.68
CA ASP A 98 -19.70 -0.42 24.36
C ASP A 98 -18.22 -0.22 24.02
N LEU A 99 -17.75 -0.94 22.99
CA LEU A 99 -16.39 -0.85 22.46
C LEU A 99 -16.36 -0.21 21.07
N SER A 100 -17.50 0.27 20.57
CA SER A 100 -17.60 0.94 19.28
C SER A 100 -16.66 2.15 19.13
N PRO A 101 -16.55 3.08 20.11
CA PRO A 101 -15.69 4.25 19.96
C PRO A 101 -14.21 3.87 19.82
N ILE A 102 -13.72 2.93 20.65
CA ILE A 102 -12.32 2.51 20.58
C ILE A 102 -12.01 1.68 19.33
N LYS A 103 -12.97 0.90 18.84
CA LYS A 103 -12.84 0.18 17.56
C LYS A 103 -12.73 1.16 16.38
N ALA A 104 -13.50 2.25 16.40
CA ALA A 104 -13.41 3.29 15.38
C ALA A 104 -12.01 3.94 15.36
N GLU A 105 -11.40 4.18 16.53
CA GLU A 105 -10.02 4.68 16.59
C GLU A 105 -8.99 3.66 16.08
N LEU A 106 -9.19 2.36 16.33
CA LEU A 106 -8.33 1.31 15.74
C LEU A 106 -8.45 1.27 14.20
N ASP A 107 -9.67 1.39 13.66
CA ASP A 107 -9.89 1.47 12.22
C ASP A 107 -9.27 2.72 11.60
N ARG A 108 -9.32 3.84 12.33
CA ARG A 108 -8.66 5.09 11.95
C ARG A 108 -7.14 4.92 11.89
N VAL A 109 -6.51 4.35 12.91
CA VAL A 109 -5.07 4.04 12.91
C VAL A 109 -4.71 3.12 11.74
N LYS A 110 -5.48 2.04 11.54
CA LYS A 110 -5.31 1.11 10.42
C LYS A 110 -5.36 1.83 9.06
N SER A 111 -6.29 2.77 8.90
CA SER A 111 -6.39 3.60 7.70
C SER A 111 -5.12 4.43 7.46
N TYR A 112 -4.57 5.08 8.50
CA TYR A 112 -3.31 5.83 8.37
C TYR A 112 -2.11 4.94 8.05
N MET A 113 -1.99 3.78 8.68
CA MET A 113 -0.92 2.82 8.35
C MET A 113 -1.04 2.32 6.90
N ASN A 114 -2.25 2.06 6.42
CA ASN A 114 -2.47 1.66 5.03
C ASN A 114 -2.11 2.80 4.05
N LYS A 115 -2.39 4.05 4.40
CA LYS A 115 -1.97 5.21 3.60
C LYS A 115 -0.45 5.33 3.54
N ALA A 116 0.25 5.13 4.67
CA ALA A 116 1.71 5.12 4.70
C ALA A 116 2.28 4.03 3.78
N LYS A 117 1.79 2.79 3.89
CA LYS A 117 2.20 1.68 3.02
C LYS A 117 1.90 1.91 1.54
N ALA A 118 0.81 2.62 1.24
CA ALA A 118 0.45 2.96 -0.13
C ALA A 118 1.37 4.01 -0.75
N ILE A 119 2.07 4.80 0.06
CA ILE A 119 3.13 5.70 -0.40
C ILE A 119 4.37 4.87 -0.74
N ASP A 120 4.82 4.02 0.18
CA ASP A 120 5.99 3.15 -0.02
C ASP A 120 5.84 2.26 -1.27
N GLY A 121 4.67 1.66 -1.46
CA GLY A 121 4.41 0.79 -2.62
C GLY A 121 4.32 1.53 -3.97
N LYS A 122 4.20 2.87 -3.98
CA LYS A 122 4.34 3.67 -5.20
C LYS A 122 5.81 3.90 -5.49
N ASP A 123 6.59 4.26 -4.48
CA ASP A 123 8.02 4.51 -4.60
C ASP A 123 8.75 3.24 -5.10
N GLU A 124 8.46 2.08 -4.51
CA GLU A 124 9.00 0.78 -4.96
C GLU A 124 8.64 0.44 -6.42
N ARG A 125 7.47 0.87 -6.88
CA ARG A 125 7.04 0.63 -8.27
C ARG A 125 7.80 1.53 -9.23
N GLU A 126 7.98 2.79 -8.88
CA GLU A 126 8.73 3.75 -9.67
C GLU A 126 10.21 3.35 -9.76
N GLU A 127 10.82 2.94 -8.65
CA GLU A 127 12.19 2.42 -8.61
C GLU A 127 12.36 1.20 -9.51
N ARG A 128 11.43 0.23 -9.46
CA ARG A 128 11.47 -0.95 -10.33
C ARG A 128 11.37 -0.58 -11.81
N LEU A 129 10.49 0.37 -12.16
CA LEU A 129 10.36 0.85 -13.55
C LEU A 129 11.66 1.51 -14.02
N GLN A 130 12.28 2.34 -13.19
CA GLN A 130 13.55 2.98 -13.51
C GLN A 130 14.68 1.95 -13.69
N GLN A 131 14.73 0.91 -12.84
CA GLN A 131 15.71 -0.17 -12.99
C GLN A 131 15.51 -0.95 -14.30
N GLU A 132 14.26 -1.29 -14.64
CA GLU A 132 13.93 -1.95 -15.91
C GLU A 132 14.31 -1.10 -17.13
N GLU A 133 14.08 0.21 -17.07
CA GLU A 133 14.48 1.13 -18.14
C GLU A 133 16.01 1.23 -18.27
N GLN A 134 16.73 1.32 -17.14
CA GLN A 134 18.19 1.32 -17.14
C GLN A 134 18.75 0.01 -17.71
N GLU A 135 18.16 -1.13 -17.37
CA GLU A 135 18.55 -2.41 -17.94
C GLU A 135 18.28 -2.47 -19.45
N ARG A 136 17.13 -1.98 -19.91
CA ARG A 136 16.82 -1.89 -21.35
C ARG A 136 17.82 -1.01 -22.07
N ALA A 137 18.14 0.16 -21.51
CA ALA A 137 19.14 1.07 -22.08
C ALA A 137 20.53 0.41 -22.15
N LYS A 138 20.97 -0.27 -21.09
CA LYS A 138 22.23 -1.04 -21.08
C LYS A 138 22.24 -2.12 -22.16
N ARG A 139 21.13 -2.87 -22.34
CA ARG A 139 21.01 -3.87 -23.41
C ARG A 139 21.10 -3.25 -24.80
N VAL A 140 20.46 -2.11 -25.04
CA VAL A 140 20.53 -1.40 -26.32
C VAL A 140 21.94 -0.92 -26.62
N ILE A 141 22.62 -0.31 -25.64
CA ILE A 141 24.00 0.18 -25.78
C ILE A 141 24.96 -0.99 -26.02
N ASN A 142 24.85 -2.07 -25.25
CA ASN A 142 25.68 -3.25 -25.44
C ASN A 142 25.44 -3.87 -26.82
N ASN A 143 24.19 -4.03 -27.26
CA ASN A 143 23.90 -4.54 -28.61
C ASN A 143 24.47 -3.65 -29.73
N ALA A 144 24.56 -2.33 -29.51
CA ALA A 144 25.13 -1.39 -30.46
C ALA A 144 26.68 -1.38 -30.45
N LEU A 145 27.31 -1.52 -29.28
CA LEU A 145 28.77 -1.50 -29.11
C LEU A 145 29.43 -2.85 -29.42
N ASP A 146 28.77 -3.96 -29.10
CA ASP A 146 29.39 -5.29 -29.10
C ASP A 146 29.63 -5.84 -30.51
N GLY A 147 29.25 -5.11 -31.57
CA GLY A 147 29.88 -5.10 -32.91
C GLY A 147 30.03 -6.42 -33.67
N ARG A 148 29.65 -7.55 -33.08
CA ARG A 148 29.83 -8.92 -33.59
C ARG A 148 28.70 -9.34 -34.54
N GLN A 149 27.70 -8.47 -34.74
CA GLN A 149 26.87 -8.49 -35.93
C GLN A 149 27.53 -7.60 -36.98
N THR A 150 28.54 -8.16 -37.65
CA THR A 150 29.13 -7.65 -38.88
C THR A 150 28.08 -7.59 -39.99
N GLY A 151 27.34 -6.49 -40.07
CA GLY A 151 26.48 -6.18 -41.21
C GLY A 151 25.61 -4.94 -40.96
N PRO A 152 25.51 -4.00 -41.93
CA PRO A 152 24.60 -2.86 -41.81
C PRO A 152 23.15 -3.35 -41.60
N ALA A 153 22.37 -2.62 -40.81
CA ALA A 153 20.97 -2.92 -40.50
C ALA A 153 20.04 -2.99 -41.73
N ILE A 154 20.53 -2.55 -42.89
CA ILE A 154 19.90 -2.80 -44.18
C ILE A 154 20.56 -4.04 -44.77
N SER A 155 19.77 -5.10 -44.91
CA SER A 155 20.19 -6.35 -45.51
C SER A 155 20.91 -6.08 -46.84
N LYS A 156 22.02 -6.79 -47.08
CA LYS A 156 22.73 -6.78 -48.38
C LYS A 156 21.78 -7.09 -49.56
N HIS A 157 20.61 -7.67 -49.30
CA HIS A 157 19.55 -7.90 -50.29
C HIS A 157 18.93 -6.61 -50.86
N ASN A 158 18.86 -5.51 -50.11
CA ASN A 158 18.27 -4.26 -50.61
C ASN A 158 19.24 -3.40 -51.44
N PHE A 159 20.54 -3.67 -51.38
CA PHE A 159 21.57 -2.94 -52.12
C PHE A 159 22.14 -3.69 -53.33
N GLN A 160 21.58 -4.87 -53.67
CA GLN A 160 21.94 -5.61 -54.89
C GLN A 160 21.16 -5.14 -56.14
N GLY A 161 20.41 -4.04 -56.03
CA GLY A 161 19.72 -3.40 -57.13
C GLY A 161 20.63 -2.41 -57.88
N LYS A 162 21.02 -2.80 -59.09
CA LYS A 162 21.63 -2.03 -60.19
C LYS A 162 21.89 -0.54 -59.88
N HIS A 163 23.16 -0.18 -59.70
CA HIS A 163 23.64 1.15 -60.07
C HIS A 163 23.25 1.40 -61.53
N THR A 164 22.36 2.36 -61.80
CA THR A 164 22.19 2.90 -63.15
C THR A 164 23.46 3.67 -63.49
N ARG A 165 24.41 3.01 -64.15
CA ARG A 165 25.40 3.71 -64.95
C ARG A 165 24.61 4.46 -66.02
N PHE A 166 24.70 5.78 -66.00
CA PHE A 166 24.26 6.64 -67.10
C PHE A 166 25.30 6.49 -68.21
N ASP A 167 25.15 5.45 -69.03
CA ASP A 167 25.75 5.41 -70.34
C ASP A 167 24.70 5.94 -71.31
N ASP A 168 24.92 7.15 -71.82
CA ASP A 168 24.20 7.68 -72.97
C ASP A 168 24.40 6.70 -74.13
N LEU A 169 23.32 6.09 -74.64
CA LEU A 169 23.11 5.70 -76.04
C LEU A 169 21.76 4.98 -76.20
N ALA A 170 21.15 5.22 -77.36
CA ALA A 170 19.75 5.07 -77.72
C ALA A 170 19.26 3.63 -78.00
N GLU A 171 17.92 3.47 -77.93
CA GLU A 171 17.05 2.40 -78.48
C GLU A 171 17.27 0.97 -77.89
N ASP A 172 16.30 0.12 -77.57
CA ASP A 172 14.95 -0.09 -78.08
C ASP A 172 14.08 -0.94 -77.09
N GLN A 173 12.83 -1.18 -77.46
CA GLN A 173 11.63 -1.50 -76.66
C GLN A 173 11.50 -2.89 -75.96
N ASP A 174 10.51 -2.91 -75.05
CA ASP A 174 9.63 -4.03 -74.67
C ASP A 174 10.21 -5.27 -73.97
N LYS A 175 10.07 -5.29 -72.64
CA LYS A 175 9.64 -6.45 -71.81
C LYS A 175 9.79 -6.11 -70.32
N GLN A 176 8.72 -5.65 -69.68
CA GLN A 176 8.43 -5.83 -68.23
C GLN A 176 7.19 -5.02 -67.83
N ASN A 177 6.01 -5.45 -68.26
CA ASN A 177 4.73 -4.85 -67.83
C ASN A 177 3.77 -5.89 -67.24
N LEU A 178 4.28 -7.04 -66.76
CA LEU A 178 3.46 -8.14 -66.25
C LEU A 178 3.36 -8.22 -64.72
N ASP A 179 4.27 -7.60 -63.94
CA ASP A 179 4.28 -7.75 -62.47
C ASP A 179 3.57 -6.63 -61.68
N VAL A 180 3.18 -5.53 -62.32
CA VAL A 180 2.59 -4.37 -61.59
C VAL A 180 1.11 -4.58 -61.22
N LYS A 181 0.40 -5.44 -61.98
CA LYS A 181 -1.04 -5.69 -61.73
C LYS A 181 -1.29 -6.62 -60.54
N GLU A 182 -0.40 -7.55 -60.24
CA GLU A 182 -0.60 -8.51 -59.14
C GLU A 182 -0.31 -7.90 -57.75
N ILE A 183 0.62 -6.94 -57.68
CA ILE A 183 0.97 -6.22 -56.44
C ILE A 183 -0.14 -5.24 -56.05
N SER A 184 -0.79 -4.61 -57.03
CA SER A 184 -1.84 -3.61 -56.78
C SER A 184 -3.13 -4.23 -56.20
N GLN A 185 -3.46 -5.47 -56.55
CA GLN A 185 -4.63 -6.17 -56.00
C GLN A 185 -4.40 -6.66 -54.56
N LYS A 186 -3.20 -7.14 -54.21
CA LYS A 186 -2.87 -7.60 -52.85
C LYS A 186 -2.82 -6.45 -51.82
N VAL A 187 -2.50 -5.23 -52.24
CA VAL A 187 -2.50 -4.03 -51.37
C VAL A 187 -3.91 -3.48 -51.12
N ALA A 188 -4.87 -3.73 -52.02
CA ALA A 188 -6.26 -3.28 -51.86
C ALA A 188 -7.04 -4.14 -50.85
N ASP A 189 -6.81 -5.45 -50.81
CA ASP A 189 -7.54 -6.37 -49.91
C ASP A 189 -7.09 -6.30 -48.44
N SER A 190 -5.82 -5.95 -48.20
CA SER A 190 -5.29 -5.80 -46.83
C SER A 190 -5.78 -4.53 -46.11
N ARG A 191 -6.28 -3.52 -46.83
CA ARG A 191 -6.83 -2.28 -46.24
C ARG A 191 -8.30 -2.38 -45.80
N ARG A 192 -9.03 -3.45 -46.14
CA ARG A 192 -10.47 -3.59 -45.80
C ARG A 192 -10.77 -4.26 -44.46
N LYS A 193 -9.78 -4.83 -43.76
CA LYS A 193 -9.98 -5.39 -42.41
C LYS A 193 -9.69 -4.35 -41.32
N LYS A 194 -10.70 -3.55 -40.95
CA LYS A 194 -10.70 -2.82 -39.68
C LYS A 194 -10.83 -3.81 -38.51
N PRO A 195 -10.07 -3.67 -37.42
CA PRO A 195 -10.35 -4.40 -36.19
C PRO A 195 -11.68 -3.90 -35.60
N ARG A 196 -12.57 -4.84 -35.22
CA ARG A 196 -13.76 -4.55 -34.42
C ARG A 196 -13.31 -4.06 -33.05
N VAL A 197 -13.57 -2.79 -32.75
CA VAL A 197 -13.48 -2.26 -31.39
C VAL A 197 -14.77 -2.68 -30.68
N ASP A 198 -14.66 -3.62 -29.74
CA ASP A 198 -15.75 -3.94 -28.81
C ASP A 198 -16.02 -2.73 -27.91
N LYS A 199 -17.17 -2.08 -28.15
CA LYS A 199 -17.68 -1.04 -27.26
C LYS A 199 -18.20 -1.70 -25.99
N GLN A 200 -17.36 -1.80 -24.97
CA GLN A 200 -17.85 -2.03 -23.61
C GLN A 200 -18.69 -0.83 -23.15
N LYS A 201 -19.91 -1.16 -22.73
CA LYS A 201 -21.01 -0.27 -22.36
C LYS A 201 -20.74 0.30 -20.96
N VAL A 202 -20.13 1.49 -20.87
CA VAL A 202 -20.03 2.24 -19.60
C VAL A 202 -21.42 2.76 -19.25
N SER A 203 -22.09 2.12 -18.29
CA SER A 203 -23.36 2.61 -17.74
C SER A 203 -23.10 3.89 -16.94
N LYS A 204 -23.75 5.00 -17.34
CA LYS A 204 -23.80 6.23 -16.55
C LYS A 204 -24.66 6.00 -15.31
N ARG A 205 -24.07 6.06 -14.12
CA ARG A 205 -24.82 6.24 -12.87
C ARG A 205 -25.42 7.65 -12.89
N ARG A 206 -26.77 7.71 -12.87
CA ARG A 206 -27.52 8.95 -12.65
C ARG A 206 -27.33 9.39 -11.20
N SER A 207 -26.93 10.64 -11.03
CA SER A 207 -27.10 11.39 -9.79
C SER A 207 -28.56 11.85 -9.73
N LYS A 208 -29.29 11.43 -8.70
CA LYS A 208 -30.39 12.16 -8.08
C LYS A 208 -30.43 11.76 -6.63
#